data_AF-A0A2M7BNI1-F1
#
_entry.id   AF-A0A2M7BNI1-F1
#
_cell.length_a   1.000
_cell.length_b   1.000
_cell.length_c   1.000
_cell.angle_alpha   90.00
_cell.angle_beta   90.00
_cell.angle_gamma   90.00
#
_symmetry.space_group_name_H-M   'P 1'
#
loop_
_entity.id
_entity.type
_entity.pdbx_description
1 polymer ?
#
loop_
_entity_poly.entity_id
_entity_poly.type
_entity_poly.pdbx_seq_one_letter_code
_entity_poly.pdbx_strand_id
1 'polypeptide(L)' 'MSIDNPSTFAEKFLVDSPRLTGWDYSMPGNYFITICTVHHNKFFGKIINGRIVLSKMGTIANQC' A
#
# COMPACT_ATOMS: atom_id res chain seq x y z
N MET A 1 -29.78 -6.79 25.54
CA MET A 1 -28.75 -6.06 24.78
C MET A 1 -28.79 -6.62 23.37
N SER A 2 -29.35 -5.82 22.46
CA SER A 2 -29.58 -6.20 21.07
C SER A 2 -28.23 -6.27 20.36
N ILE A 3 -28.05 -7.30 19.52
CA ILE A 3 -26.80 -7.66 18.88
C ILE A 3 -26.17 -6.44 18.18
N ASP A 4 -24.99 -6.07 18.67
CA ASP A 4 -24.10 -5.09 18.10
C ASP A 4 -23.77 -5.48 16.65
N ASN A 5 -23.72 -4.51 15.73
CA ASN A 5 -23.41 -4.73 14.32
C ASN A 5 -22.12 -5.59 14.19
N PRO A 6 -22.20 -6.83 13.65
CA PRO A 6 -21.13 -7.83 13.78
C PRO A 6 -19.82 -7.47 13.04
N SER A 7 -19.85 -6.42 12.22
CA SER A 7 -18.74 -5.96 11.38
C SER A 7 -17.81 -4.95 12.05
N THR A 8 -18.08 -4.55 13.31
CA THR A 8 -17.27 -3.54 14.02
C THR A 8 -16.85 -3.98 15.42
N PHE A 9 -15.56 -3.86 15.74
CA PHE A 9 -14.99 -4.05 17.07
C PHE A 9 -14.89 -2.71 17.80
N ALA A 10 -15.25 -2.71 19.09
CA ALA A 10 -15.25 -1.53 19.96
C ALA A 10 -15.96 -0.31 19.33
N GLU A 11 -17.03 -0.55 18.56
CA GLU A 11 -17.83 0.46 17.85
C GLU A 11 -17.04 1.38 16.90
N LYS A 12 -15.78 1.04 16.58
CA LYS A 12 -14.86 1.94 15.90
C LYS A 12 -14.07 1.27 14.77
N PHE A 13 -13.69 0.01 14.95
CA PHE A 13 -12.78 -0.66 14.03
C PHE A 13 -13.54 -1.69 13.22
N LEU A 14 -13.49 -1.58 11.90
CA LEU A 14 -14.03 -2.64 11.04
C LEU A 14 -13.24 -3.92 11.27
N VAL A 15 -13.95 -5.01 11.57
CA VAL A 15 -13.37 -6.36 11.71
C VAL A 15 -13.21 -6.99 10.32
N ASP A 16 -14.11 -6.66 9.41
CA ASP A 16 -14.11 -7.21 8.08
C ASP A 16 -12.92 -6.71 7.24
N SER A 17 -12.41 -7.59 6.39
CA SER A 17 -11.36 -7.24 5.46
C SER A 17 -11.87 -6.22 4.44
N PRO A 18 -11.13 -5.14 4.15
CA PRO A 18 -11.48 -4.21 3.08
C PRO A 18 -11.22 -4.80 1.67
N ARG A 19 -10.69 -6.03 1.58
CA ARG A 19 -10.41 -6.71 0.32
C ARG A 19 -11.70 -7.09 -0.39
N LEU A 20 -11.67 -7.04 -1.72
CA LEU A 20 -12.81 -7.46 -2.54
C LEU A 20 -13.08 -8.95 -2.31
N THR A 21 -14.29 -9.28 -1.85
CA THR A 21 -14.71 -10.66 -1.61
C THR A 21 -14.66 -11.47 -2.91
N GLY A 22 -14.04 -12.65 -2.86
CA GLY A 22 -13.90 -13.53 -4.03
C GLY A 22 -12.73 -13.20 -4.96
N TRP A 23 -11.97 -12.14 -4.69
CA TRP A 23 -10.77 -11.82 -5.46
C TRP A 23 -9.52 -12.51 -4.88
N ASP A 24 -8.82 -13.27 -5.71
CA ASP A 24 -7.53 -13.86 -5.36
C ASP A 24 -6.38 -12.87 -5.63
N TYR A 25 -5.93 -12.21 -4.57
CA TYR A 25 -4.81 -11.26 -4.61
C TYR A 25 -3.43 -11.91 -4.85
N SER A 26 -3.34 -13.25 -4.91
CA SER A 26 -2.11 -13.95 -5.31
C SER A 26 -1.96 -14.06 -6.83
N MET A 27 -3.04 -13.88 -7.58
CA MET A 27 -3.00 -13.90 -9.04
C MET A 27 -2.24 -12.68 -9.59
N PRO A 28 -1.51 -12.83 -10.71
CA PRO A 28 -0.87 -11.70 -11.38
C PRO A 28 -1.88 -10.61 -11.71
N GLY A 29 -1.53 -9.36 -11.39
CA GLY A 29 -2.37 -8.19 -11.64
C GLY A 29 -1.55 -6.91 -11.73
N ASN A 30 -2.09 -5.90 -12.39
CA ASN A 30 -1.47 -4.59 -12.49
C ASN A 30 -1.91 -3.72 -11.30
N TYR A 31 -0.95 -3.23 -10.53
CA TYR A 31 -1.20 -2.37 -9.38
C TYR A 31 -0.44 -1.06 -9.53
N PHE A 32 -1.10 0.05 -9.24
CA PHE A 32 -0.45 1.34 -9.08
C PHE A 32 -0.43 1.67 -7.59
N ILE A 33 0.77 1.79 -7.02
CA ILE A 33 0.95 1.97 -5.58
C ILE A 33 1.70 3.27 -5.34
N THR A 34 1.18 4.08 -4.42
CA THR A 34 1.88 5.23 -3.86
C THR A 34 2.15 4.97 -2.38
N ILE A 35 3.38 5.22 -1.92
CA ILE A 35 3.79 4.98 -0.53
C ILE A 35 4.46 6.22 0.05
N CYS A 36 4.00 6.63 1.24
CA CYS A 36 4.68 7.63 2.04
C CYS A 36 5.80 6.96 2.83
N THR A 37 7.04 7.39 2.62
CA THR A 37 8.19 6.85 3.34
C THR A 37 8.32 7.51 4.71
N VAL A 38 8.93 6.79 5.66
CA VAL A 38 9.20 7.35 7.00
C VAL A 38 10.01 8.64 6.86
N HIS A 39 9.56 9.70 7.54
CA HIS A 39 10.14 11.04 7.47
C HIS A 39 10.31 11.61 6.04
N HIS A 40 9.52 11.13 5.07
CA HIS A 40 9.61 11.54 3.66
C HIS A 40 11.01 11.28 3.07
N ASN A 41 11.70 10.25 3.59
CA ASN A 41 13.00 9.85 3.13
C ASN A 41 12.95 9.43 1.65
N LYS A 42 13.91 9.95 0.88
CA LYS A 42 14.03 9.73 -0.56
C LYS A 42 14.69 8.39 -0.89
N PHE A 43 14.12 7.29 -0.38
CA PHE A 43 14.74 5.95 -0.47
C PHE A 43 14.98 5.48 -1.89
N PHE A 44 14.09 5.82 -2.83
CA PHE A 44 14.16 5.35 -4.22
C PHE A 44 15.06 6.20 -5.12
N GLY A 45 15.50 7.38 -4.66
CA GLY A 45 16.31 8.27 -5.48
C GLY A 45 15.97 9.73 -5.29
N LYS A 46 16.59 10.58 -6.09
CA LYS A 46 16.39 12.04 -6.06
C LYS A 46 15.96 12.53 -7.44
N ILE A 47 15.15 13.58 -7.48
CA ILE A 47 14.82 14.26 -8.73
C ILE A 47 15.92 15.27 -9.05
N ILE A 48 16.52 15.16 -10.24
CA ILE A 48 17.50 16.10 -10.79
C ILE A 48 17.02 16.46 -12.19
N ASN A 49 16.83 17.75 -12.47
CA ASN A 49 16.33 18.26 -13.76
C ASN A 49 15.04 17.56 -14.25
N GLY A 50 14.10 17.33 -13.33
CA GLY A 50 12.82 16.69 -13.64
C GLY A 50 12.88 15.18 -13.89
N ARG A 51 14.05 14.54 -13.73
CA ARG A 51 14.22 13.09 -13.88
C ARG A 51 14.62 12.45 -12.58
N ILE A 52 14.15 11.23 -12.33
CA ILE A 52 14.60 10.45 -11.18
C ILE A 52 16.00 9.89 -11.43
N VAL A 53 16.90 10.14 -10.48
CA VAL A 53 18.18 9.47 -10.36
C VAL A 53 18.05 8.45 -9.25
N LEU A 54 17.99 7.18 -9.64
CA LEU A 54 17.70 6.07 -8.74
C LEU A 54 18.82 5.87 -7.71
N SER A 55 18.41 5.54 -6.49
CA SER A 55 19.32 4.95 -5.50
C SER A 55 19.49 3.46 -5.75
N LYS A 56 20.33 2.78 -4.96
CA LYS A 56 20.41 1.30 -4.97
C LYS A 56 19.04 0.64 -4.74
N MET A 57 18.24 1.15 -3.80
CA MET A 57 16.89 0.65 -3.54
C MET A 57 15.92 0.98 -4.68
N GLY A 58 16.06 2.15 -5.30
CA GLY A 58 15.30 2.53 -6.48
C GLY A 58 15.55 1.62 -7.68
N THR A 59 16.81 1.23 -7.91
CA THR A 59 17.16 0.29 -8.98
C THR A 59 16.50 -1.07 -8.79
N ILE A 60 16.46 -1.58 -7.55
CA ILE A 60 15.77 -2.84 -7.24
C ILE A 60 14.28 -2.72 -7.53
N ALA A 61 13.63 -1.64 -7.07
CA ALA A 61 12.21 -1.43 -7.30
C ALA A 61 11.85 -1.29 -8.79
N ASN A 62 12.75 -0.74 -9.62
CA ASN A 62 12.54 -0.59 -11.06
C ASN A 62 12.74 -1.88 -11.86
N GLN A 63 13.22 -2.97 -11.24
CA GLN A 63 13.42 -4.27 -11.88
C GLN A 63 12.22 -5.22 -11.72
N CYS A 64 11.22 -4.80 -10.94
CA CYS A 64 9.96 -5.53 -10.72
C CYS A 64 8.90 -5.06 -11.73
#